data_AF-A0A0S8FTD4-F1
#
_entry.id   AF-A0A0S8FTD4-F1
#
_cell.length_a   1.000
_cell.length_b   1.000
_cell.length_c   1.000
_cell.angle_alpha   90.00
_cell.angle_beta   90.00
_cell.angle_gamma   90.00
#
_symmetry.space_group_name_H-M   'P 1'
#
loop_
_entity.id
_entity.type
_entity.pdbx_description
1 polymer ?
#
loop_
_entity_poly.entity_id
_entity_poly.type
_entity_poly.pdbx_seq_one_letter_code
_entity_poly.pdbx_strand_id
1 'polypeptide(L)'
;MGKVLILVFALSLVIERVTDKILYLVPARPRKIYAWIVSTALGLLISFVFRFGIMKELGLVTGLEIACWLDYLVTGILLASGSEPVHSIIDALAFKKEELQKRVKGV
;
A
#
# COMPACT_ATOMS: atom_id res chain seq x y z
N MET A 1 -11.57 7.54 -10.53
CA MET A 1 -10.12 7.45 -10.20
C MET A 1 -9.75 8.08 -8.86
N GLY A 2 -9.93 9.40 -8.63
CA GLY A 2 -9.52 10.04 -7.37
C GLY A 2 -10.13 9.44 -6.08
N LYS A 3 -11.40 9.00 -6.13
CA LYS A 3 -12.08 8.36 -4.99
C LYS A 3 -11.45 7.03 -4.57
N VAL A 4 -10.96 6.25 -5.54
CA VAL A 4 -10.33 4.93 -5.29
C VAL A 4 -8.99 5.12 -4.59
N LEU A 5 -8.19 6.08 -5.05
CA LEU A 5 -6.92 6.44 -4.41
C LEU A 5 -7.11 6.92 -2.97
N ILE A 6 -8.11 7.78 -2.72
CA ILE A 6 -8.45 8.25 -1.37
C ILE A 6 -8.88 7.07 -0.48
N LEU A 7 -9.64 6.13 -1.02
CA LEU A 7 -10.11 4.95 -0.28
C LEU A 7 -8.97 4.00 0.06
N VAL A 8 -8.05 3.74 -0.88
CA VAL A 8 -6.84 2.95 -0.65
C VAL A 8 -5.96 3.60 0.41
N PHE A 9 -5.81 4.92 0.36
CA PHE A 9 -5.04 5.67 1.35
C PHE A 9 -5.67 5.62 2.74
N ALA A 10 -6.99 5.81 2.84
CA ALA A 10 -7.72 5.70 4.09
C ALA A 10 -7.62 4.28 4.68
N LEU A 11 -7.75 3.24 3.85
CA LEU A 11 -7.58 1.84 4.27
C LEU A 11 -6.17 1.54 4.74
N SER A 12 -5.16 2.04 4.03
CA SER A 12 -3.75 1.88 4.41
C SER A 12 -3.47 2.50 5.80
N LEU A 13 -3.98 3.71 6.05
CA LEU A 13 -3.88 4.36 7.37
C LEU A 13 -4.60 3.56 8.48
N VAL A 14 -5.76 2.99 8.18
CA VAL A 14 -6.49 2.14 9.13
C VAL A 14 -5.69 0.89 9.46
N ILE A 15 -5.13 0.22 8.44
CA ILE A 15 -4.30 -0.98 8.63
C ILE A 15 -3.08 -0.64 9.48
N GLU A 16 -2.41 0.49 9.23
CA GLU A 16 -1.26 0.95 10.01
C GLU A 16 -1.64 1.14 11.49
N ARG A 17 -2.72 1.87 11.79
CA ARG A 17 -3.19 2.08 13.17
C ARG A 17 -3.64 0.80 13.87
N VAL A 18 -4.27 -0.12 13.15
CA VAL A 18 -4.71 -1.42 13.69
C VAL A 18 -3.48 -2.29 13.98
N THR A 19 -2.52 -2.34 13.06
CA THR A 19 -1.28 -3.09 13.20
C THR A 19 -0.48 -2.62 14.42
N ASP A 20 -0.35 -1.30 14.61
CA ASP A 20 0.33 -0.71 15.78
C ASP A 20 -0.36 -1.08 17.11
N LYS A 21 -1.69 -1.08 17.14
CA LYS A 21 -2.44 -1.51 18.32
C LYS A 21 -2.26 -3.01 18.62
N ILE A 22 -2.25 -3.85 17.59
CA ILE A 22 -2.02 -5.30 17.74
C ILE A 22 -0.60 -5.57 18.25
N LEU A 23 0.40 -4.86 17.71
CA LEU A 23 1.79 -4.96 18.15
C LEU A 23 2.03 -4.48 19.59
N TYR A 24 1.08 -3.75 20.17
CA TYR A 24 1.12 -3.38 21.59
C TYR A 24 0.76 -4.57 22.52
N LEU A 25 -0.01 -5.54 22.00
CA LEU A 25 -0.42 -6.74 22.72
C LEU A 25 0.61 -7.89 22.58
N VAL A 26 1.56 -7.79 21.64
CA VAL A 26 2.57 -8.81 21.40
C VAL A 26 3.86 -8.45 22.14
N PRO A 27 4.27 -9.22 23.18
CA PRO A 27 5.56 -9.03 23.82
C PRO A 27 6.68 -9.66 22.97
N ALA A 28 7.77 -8.91 22.84
CA ALA A 28 9.09 -9.33 22.37
C ALA A 28 9.41 -9.31 20.85
N ARG A 29 10.69 -9.01 20.63
CA ARG A 29 11.40 -8.79 19.36
C ARG A 29 11.36 -10.04 18.47
N PRO A 30 11.34 -9.93 17.13
CA PRO A 30 11.55 -8.72 16.33
C PRO A 30 10.24 -8.04 15.90
N ARG A 31 9.96 -6.87 16.50
CA ARG A 31 8.75 -6.06 16.24
C ARG A 31 8.52 -5.80 14.75
N LYS A 32 9.59 -5.63 13.97
CA LYS A 32 9.54 -5.32 12.54
C LYS A 32 8.99 -6.47 11.69
N ILE A 33 9.36 -7.72 12.00
CA ILE A 33 8.88 -8.89 11.26
C ILE A 33 7.42 -9.17 11.62
N TYR A 34 7.07 -9.10 12.90
CA TYR A 34 5.67 -9.24 13.32
C TYR A 34 4.79 -8.14 12.76
N ALA A 35 5.28 -6.89 12.72
CA ALA A 35 4.56 -5.79 12.10
C ALA A 35 4.26 -6.08 10.63
N TRP A 36 5.28 -6.55 9.89
CA TRP A 36 5.14 -6.87 8.48
C TRP A 36 4.20 -8.05 8.22
N ILE A 37 4.26 -9.10 9.04
CA ILE A 37 3.35 -10.25 8.95
C ILE A 37 1.92 -9.83 9.26
N VAL A 38 1.70 -9.04 10.32
CA VAL A 38 0.37 -8.60 10.75
C VAL A 38 -0.22 -7.62 9.73
N SER A 39 0.56 -6.67 9.20
CA SER A 39 0.08 -5.74 8.17
C SER A 39 -0.25 -6.47 6.88
N THR A 40 0.57 -7.45 6.48
CA THR A 40 0.33 -8.28 5.29
C THR A 40 -0.90 -9.16 5.44
N ALA A 41 -1.06 -9.80 6.59
CA ALA A 41 -2.24 -10.59 6.89
C ALA A 41 -3.51 -9.73 6.89
N LEU A 42 -3.48 -8.53 7.48
CA LEU A 42 -4.61 -7.60 7.49
C LEU A 42 -4.93 -7.07 6.09
N GLY A 43 -3.91 -6.65 5.33
CA GLY A 43 -4.07 -6.14 3.96
C GLY A 43 -4.68 -7.19 3.04
N LEU A 44 -4.20 -8.43 3.12
CA LEU A 44 -4.75 -9.56 2.37
C LEU A 44 -6.16 -9.94 2.84
N LEU A 45 -6.39 -9.99 4.17
CA LEU A 45 -7.71 -10.30 4.71
C LEU A 45 -8.75 -9.30 4.20
N ILE A 46 -8.43 -8.00 4.25
CA ILE A 46 -9.33 -6.95 3.78
C ILE A 46 -9.53 -7.07 2.26
N SER A 47 -8.47 -7.23 1.46
CA SER A 47 -8.61 -7.30 0.00
C SER A 47 -9.43 -8.52 -0.45
N PHE A 48 -9.25 -9.68 0.18
CA PHE A 48 -9.99 -10.90 -0.14
C PHE A 48 -11.42 -10.89 0.39
N VAL A 49 -11.67 -10.44 1.62
CA VAL A 49 -13.02 -10.39 2.22
C VAL A 49 -13.90 -9.39 1.49
N PHE A 50 -13.38 -8.20 1.20
CA PHE A 50 -14.13 -7.16 0.49
C PHE A 50 -14.07 -7.32 -1.03
N ARG A 51 -13.35 -8.34 -1.55
CA ARG A 51 -13.13 -8.58 -2.99
C ARG A 51 -12.68 -7.30 -3.70
N PHE A 52 -11.77 -6.59 -3.05
CA PHE A 52 -11.32 -5.27 -3.47
C PHE A 52 -9.99 -5.40 -4.22
N GLY A 53 -10.01 -5.03 -5.50
CA GLY A 53 -8.87 -5.09 -6.41
C GLY A 53 -8.68 -3.76 -7.13
N ILE A 54 -7.51 -3.15 -6.93
CA ILE A 54 -7.17 -1.85 -7.53
C ILE A 54 -7.06 -1.97 -9.05
N MET A 55 -6.50 -3.06 -9.59
CA MET A 55 -6.33 -3.20 -11.03
C MET A 55 -7.67 -3.35 -11.76
N LYS A 56 -8.64 -4.05 -11.16
CA LYS A 56 -10.01 -4.14 -11.64
C LYS A 56 -10.71 -2.79 -11.61
N GLU A 57 -10.57 -2.02 -10.53
CA GLU A 57 -11.12 -0.67 -10.41
C GLU A 57 -10.45 0.34 -11.37
N LEU A 58 -9.20 0.09 -11.75
CA LEU A 58 -8.49 0.87 -12.77
C LEU A 58 -8.80 0.40 -14.20
N GLY A 59 -9.61 -0.65 -14.38
CA GLY A 59 -9.95 -1.20 -15.69
C GLY A 59 -8.80 -1.94 -16.40
N LEU A 60 -7.72 -2.28 -15.66
CA LEU A 60 -6.54 -2.97 -16.19
C LEU A 60 -6.77 -4.49 -16.33
N VAL A 61 -7.78 -5.04 -15.65
CA VAL A 61 -8.08 -6.46 -15.63
C VAL A 61 -9.56 -6.69 -15.93
N THR A 62 -9.85 -7.51 -16.94
CA THR A 62 -11.21 -7.89 -17.34
C THR A 62 -11.37 -9.40 -17.38
N GLY A 63 -12.34 -9.93 -16.63
CA GLY A 63 -13.04 -11.19 -16.93
C GLY A 63 -12.40 -12.51 -16.52
N LEU A 64 -11.10 -12.60 -16.24
CA LEU A 64 -10.50 -13.83 -15.70
C LEU A 64 -10.58 -13.87 -14.18
N GLU A 65 -11.15 -14.94 -13.62
CA GLU A 65 -11.19 -15.18 -12.18
C GLU A 65 -9.78 -15.19 -11.58
N ILE A 66 -8.82 -15.86 -12.23
CA ILE A 66 -7.41 -15.90 -11.80
C ILE A 66 -6.82 -14.50 -11.70
N ALA A 67 -7.17 -13.61 -12.64
CA ALA A 67 -6.68 -12.24 -12.65
C ALA A 67 -7.31 -11.40 -11.51
N CYS A 68 -8.55 -11.70 -11.11
CA CYS A 68 -9.17 -11.08 -9.94
C CYS A 68 -8.48 -11.51 -8.63
N TRP A 69 -8.11 -12.79 -8.51
CA TRP A 69 -7.38 -13.29 -7.33
C TRP A 69 -5.98 -12.68 -7.22
N LEU A 70 -5.27 -12.58 -8.35
CA LEU A 70 -3.99 -11.87 -8.42
C LEU A 70 -4.13 -10.39 -8.06
N ASP A 71 -5.21 -9.73 -8.52
CA ASP A 71 -5.47 -8.34 -8.18
C ASP A 71 -5.72 -8.14 -6.68
N TYR A 72 -6.46 -9.04 -6.02
CA TYR A 72 -6.65 -8.97 -4.56
C TYR A 72 -5.36 -9.22 -3.78
N LEU A 73 -4.52 -10.14 -4.26
CA LEU A 73 -3.21 -10.39 -3.67
C LEU A 73 -2.32 -9.14 -3.77
N VAL A 74 -2.18 -8.58 -4.97
CA VAL A 74 -1.37 -7.38 -5.23
C VAL A 74 -1.91 -6.18 -4.46
N THR A 75 -3.22 -6.00 -4.44
CA THR A 75 -3.88 -4.92 -3.68
C THR A 75 -3.67 -5.06 -2.19
N GLY A 76 -3.78 -6.28 -1.65
CA GLY A 76 -3.56 -6.55 -0.23
C GLY A 76 -2.12 -6.32 0.19
N ILE A 77 -1.14 -6.70 -0.64
CA ILE A 77 0.29 -6.41 -0.42
C ILE A 77 0.56 -4.90 -0.49
N LEU A 78 -0.01 -4.19 -1.47
CA LEU A 78 0.10 -2.73 -1.58
C LEU A 78 -0.46 -2.02 -0.35
N LEU A 79 -1.62 -2.47 0.15
CA LEU A 79 -2.21 -1.96 1.38
C LEU A 79 -1.36 -2.27 2.61
N ALA A 80 -0.72 -3.45 2.64
CA ALA A 80 0.13 -3.90 3.74
C ALA A 80 1.47 -3.16 3.85
N SER A 81 1.98 -2.62 2.74
CA SER A 81 3.12 -1.71 2.74
C SER A 81 2.82 -0.37 3.42
N GLY A 82 1.57 -0.08 3.80
CA GLY A 82 1.23 1.10 4.58
C GLY A 82 1.45 2.40 3.79
N SER A 83 1.96 3.42 4.47
CA SER A 83 2.34 4.73 3.90
C SER A 83 3.71 4.71 3.19
N GLU A 84 4.46 3.61 3.27
CA GLU A 84 5.81 3.47 2.70
C GLU A 84 5.87 3.64 1.16
N PRO A 85 4.90 3.14 0.37
CA PRO A 85 4.83 3.42 -1.07
C PRO A 85 4.59 4.92 -1.36
N VAL A 86 3.80 5.59 -0.52
CA VAL A 86 3.50 7.01 -0.66
C VAL A 86 4.73 7.85 -0.35
N HIS A 87 5.46 7.53 0.72
CA HIS A 87 6.75 8.14 1.02
C HIS A 87 7.75 7.94 -0.11
N SER A 88 7.83 6.72 -0.67
CA SER A 88 8.72 6.43 -1.80
C SER A 88 8.37 7.26 -3.05
N ILE A 89 7.08 7.48 -3.33
CA ILE A 89 6.64 8.33 -4.45
C ILE A 89 6.97 9.81 -4.19
N ILE A 90 6.77 10.28 -2.95
CA ILE A 90 7.10 11.67 -2.56
C ILE A 90 8.61 11.89 -2.67
N ASP A 91 9.43 10.95 -2.21
CA ASP A 91 10.89 11.02 -2.29
C ASP A 91 11.37 10.99 -3.74
N ALA A 92 10.77 10.14 -4.58
CA ALA A 92 11.08 10.11 -6.02
C ALA A 92 10.70 11.43 -6.72
N LEU A 93 9.57 12.04 -6.36
CA LEU A 93 9.15 13.34 -6.87
C LEU A 93 10.06 14.48 -6.37
N ALA A 94 10.49 14.42 -5.11
CA ALA A 94 11.44 15.36 -4.53
C ALA A 94 12.80 15.28 -5.24
N PHE A 95 13.30 14.07 -5.48
CA PHE A 95 14.53 13.83 -6.22
C PHE A 95 14.45 14.36 -7.66
N LYS A 96 13.33 14.11 -8.36
CA LYS A 96 13.10 14.67 -9.71
C LYS A 96 13.05 16.20 -9.71
N LYS A 97 12.47 16.80 -8.68
CA LYS A 97 12.41 18.26 -8.52
C LYS A 97 13.81 18.84 -8.31
N GLU A 98 14.65 18.19 -7.52
CA GLU A 98 16.06 18.58 -7.35
C GLU A 98 16.87 18.42 -8.64
N GLU A 99 16.67 17.34 -9.40
CA GLU A 99 17.32 17.12 -10.70
C GLU A 99 16.95 18.21 -11.71
N LEU A 100 15.66 18.57 -11.79
CA LEU A 100 15.18 19.66 -12.64
C LEU A 100 15.72 21.02 -12.20
N GLN A 101 15.79 21.28 -10.90
CA GLN A 101 16.38 22.53 -10.38
C GLN A 101 17.89 22.64 -10.68
N LYS A 102 18.63 21.53 -10.65
CA LYS A 102 20.06 21.50 -11.04
C LYS A 102 20.23 21.77 -12.53
N ARG A 103 19.41 21.15 -13.40
CA ARG A 103 19.44 21.42 -14.86
C ARG A 103 19.09 22.87 -15.20
N VAL A 104 18.15 23.48 -14.51
CA VAL A 104 17.76 24.90 -14.73
C VAL A 104 18.82 25.87 -14.20
N LYS A 105 19.58 25.49 -13.16
CA LYS A 105 20.68 26.30 -12.61
C LYS A 105 22.00 26.15 -13.37
N GLY A 106 22.07 25.32 -14.41
CA GLY A 106 23.23 25.24 -15.29
C GLY A 106 24.51 24.72 -14.61
N VAL A 107 24.38 23.68 -13.78
CA VAL A 107 25.50 22.84 -13.33
C VAL A 107 25.33 21.45 -13.92
#